data_AF-A0A0A1TYZ6-F1
#
_entry.id   AF-A0A0A1TYZ6-F1
#
_cell.length_a   1.000
_cell.length_b   1.000
_cell.length_c   1.000
_cell.angle_alpha   90.00
_cell.angle_beta   90.00
_cell.angle_gamma   90.00
#
_symmetry.space_group_name_H-M   'P 1'
#
loop_
_entity.id
_entity.type
_entity.pdbx_description
1 polymer ?
#
loop_
_entity_poly.entity_id
_entity_poly.type
_entity_poly.pdbx_seq_one_letter_code
_entity_poly.pdbx_strand_id
1 'polypeptide(L)'
;MVFVFECQGDKKSCVTFSNKFMKKWMEYSYGIKETANYIKNGSILINVGNVFGGTEQVLEYLHLMEKYINPSKWASWGHDQSVHNYVFYSFYYPKYQIFCFKDKNYLFYDSKNKSLKIIGTNCGPVARHKIGLNNFKMNWSSLEQKF
;
A
#
# COMPACT_ATOMS: atom_id res chain seq x y z
N MET A 1 -0.36 -4.58 14.20
CA MET A 1 -0.60 -4.34 12.77
C MET A 1 0.35 -3.29 12.23
N VAL A 2 0.90 -3.57 11.05
CA VAL A 2 1.79 -2.71 10.28
C VAL A 2 1.12 -2.42 8.95
N PHE A 3 1.04 -1.15 8.59
CA PHE A 3 0.39 -0.67 7.37
C PHE A 3 1.39 0.07 6.46
N VAL A 4 1.14 0.04 5.15
CA VAL A 4 1.97 0.71 4.14
C VAL A 4 1.43 2.08 3.84
N PHE A 5 2.19 3.13 4.11
CA PHE A 5 1.82 4.46 3.65
C PHE A 5 2.35 4.66 2.22
N GLU A 6 1.52 5.18 1.31
CA GLU A 6 1.96 5.61 -0.03
C GLU A 6 2.77 6.91 0.03
N CYS A 7 3.85 6.88 0.79
CA CYS A 7 4.84 7.93 0.92
C CYS A 7 6.18 7.51 0.30
N GLN A 8 6.95 8.51 -0.08
CA GLN A 8 8.39 8.34 -0.30
C GLN A 8 9.12 8.12 1.03
N GLY A 9 10.31 7.51 0.99
CA GLY A 9 11.15 7.26 2.16
C GLY A 9 11.47 8.52 2.98
N ASP A 10 11.48 9.70 2.36
CA ASP A 10 11.65 11.00 3.02
C ASP A 10 10.41 11.50 3.77
N LYS A 11 9.26 10.81 3.63
CA LYS A 11 7.94 11.14 4.17
C LYS A 11 7.39 12.52 3.77
N LYS A 12 8.07 13.26 2.88
CA LYS A 12 7.64 14.59 2.42
C LYS A 12 6.68 14.50 1.24
N SER A 13 6.82 13.45 0.44
CA SER A 13 5.95 13.19 -0.72
C SER A 13 5.05 11.98 -0.46
N CYS A 14 3.81 12.24 -0.05
CA CYS A 14 2.78 11.23 0.17
C CYS A 14 1.63 11.39 -0.82
N VAL A 15 1.05 10.26 -1.26
CA VAL A 15 -0.20 10.25 -2.00
C VAL A 15 -1.33 10.44 -1.00
N THR A 16 -2.19 11.43 -1.25
CA THR A 16 -3.39 11.69 -0.43
C THR A 16 -4.65 11.51 -1.26
N PHE A 17 -5.80 11.54 -0.60
CA PHE A 17 -7.11 11.47 -1.26
C PHE A 17 -7.45 12.68 -2.14
N SER A 18 -6.64 13.75 -2.10
CA SER A 18 -6.73 14.85 -3.06
C SER A 18 -6.28 14.45 -4.48
N ASN A 19 -5.61 13.30 -4.63
CA ASN A 19 -5.26 12.75 -5.95
C ASN A 19 -6.50 12.34 -6.74
N LYS A 20 -6.55 12.67 -8.04
CA LYS A 20 -7.69 12.41 -8.94
C LYS A 20 -8.19 10.96 -8.90
N PHE A 21 -7.29 9.97 -8.91
CA PHE A 21 -7.68 8.57 -8.92
C PHE A 21 -8.20 8.11 -7.55
N MET A 22 -7.52 8.50 -6.48
CA MET A 22 -7.93 8.14 -5.11
C MET A 22 -9.27 8.75 -4.77
N LYS A 23 -9.47 10.02 -5.13
CA LYS A 23 -10.76 10.71 -5.01
C LYS A 23 -11.87 9.92 -5.72
N LYS A 24 -11.67 9.56 -7.00
CA LYS A 24 -12.66 8.82 -7.79
C LYS A 24 -13.02 7.47 -7.16
N TRP A 25 -12.02 6.71 -6.70
CA TRP A 25 -12.25 5.41 -6.08
C TRP A 25 -13.01 5.52 -4.76
N MET A 26 -12.65 6.51 -3.92
CA MET A 26 -13.32 6.74 -2.65
C MET A 26 -14.76 7.24 -2.85
N GLU A 27 -14.98 8.16 -3.81
CA GLU A 27 -16.32 8.66 -4.14
C GLU A 27 -17.22 7.54 -4.65
N TYR A 28 -16.70 6.66 -5.52
CA TYR A 28 -17.47 5.51 -5.99
C TYR A 28 -17.80 4.54 -4.84
N SER A 29 -16.86 4.31 -3.92
CA SER A 29 -17.00 3.33 -2.84
C SER A 29 -17.89 3.82 -1.69
N TYR A 30 -17.68 5.04 -1.21
CA TYR A 30 -18.30 5.58 0.01
C TYR A 30 -19.07 6.91 -0.20
N GLY A 31 -19.07 7.44 -1.43
CA GLY A 31 -19.78 8.67 -1.76
C GLY A 31 -18.97 9.94 -1.52
N ILE A 32 -19.47 11.05 -2.06
CA ILE A 32 -18.78 12.35 -2.09
C ILE A 32 -18.54 12.91 -0.69
N LYS A 33 -19.50 12.74 0.23
CA LYS A 33 -19.40 13.25 1.59
C LYS A 33 -18.22 12.64 2.35
N GLU A 34 -18.08 11.32 2.27
CA GLU A 34 -16.98 10.63 2.94
C GLU A 34 -15.64 11.01 2.33
N THR A 35 -15.54 11.04 1.00
CA THR A 35 -14.30 11.47 0.32
C THR A 35 -13.88 12.90 0.71
N ALA A 36 -14.84 13.81 0.88
CA ALA A 36 -14.55 15.17 1.30
C ALA A 36 -13.89 15.22 2.69
N ASN A 37 -14.29 14.34 3.62
CA ASN A 37 -13.67 14.23 4.93
C ASN A 37 -12.20 13.80 4.82
N TYR A 38 -11.90 12.81 3.98
CA TYR A 38 -10.53 12.34 3.75
C TYR A 38 -9.64 13.43 3.14
N ILE A 39 -10.16 14.18 2.18
CA ILE A 39 -9.45 15.30 1.55
C ILE A 39 -9.19 16.40 2.58
N LYS A 40 -10.22 16.80 3.34
CA LYS A 40 -10.12 17.86 4.34
C LYS A 40 -9.10 17.52 5.44
N ASN A 41 -9.07 16.26 5.86
CA ASN A 41 -8.16 15.78 6.91
C ASN A 41 -6.73 15.56 6.41
N GLY A 42 -6.45 15.74 5.12
CA GLY A 42 -5.14 15.44 4.55
C GLY A 42 -4.77 13.96 4.66
N SER A 43 -5.77 13.06 4.68
CA SER A 43 -5.56 11.63 4.85
C SER A 43 -4.61 11.09 3.78
N ILE A 44 -3.58 10.37 4.23
CA ILE A 44 -2.60 9.70 3.40
C ILE A 44 -3.18 8.38 2.93
N LEU A 45 -2.95 8.03 1.67
CA LEU A 45 -3.34 6.75 1.12
C LEU A 45 -2.49 5.64 1.76
N ILE A 46 -3.16 4.65 2.33
CA ILE A 46 -2.54 3.44 2.86
C ILE A 46 -2.66 2.33 1.81
N ASN A 47 -1.56 1.79 1.29
CA ASN A 47 -1.57 0.77 0.24
C ASN A 47 -2.06 -0.58 0.79
N VAL A 48 -3.09 -1.16 0.17
CA VAL A 48 -3.67 -2.44 0.62
C VAL A 48 -2.78 -3.65 0.31
N GLY A 49 -1.82 -3.52 -0.61
CA GLY A 49 -1.05 -4.64 -1.13
C GLY A 49 -0.14 -5.32 -0.11
N ASN A 50 0.16 -4.69 1.03
CA ASN A 50 0.83 -5.36 2.15
C ASN A 50 0.26 -4.89 3.48
N VAL A 51 -0.03 -5.85 4.34
CA VAL A 51 -0.43 -5.65 5.73
C VAL A 51 0.25 -6.74 6.55
N PHE A 52 0.88 -6.39 7.68
CA PHE A 52 1.53 -7.35 8.55
C PHE A 52 1.00 -7.26 9.98
N GLY A 53 1.00 -8.38 10.69
CA GLY A 53 0.61 -8.42 12.09
C GLY A 53 0.64 -9.85 12.60
N GLY A 54 0.35 -10.02 13.89
CA GLY A 54 0.06 -11.35 14.42
C GLY A 54 -1.21 -11.91 13.78
N THR A 55 -1.34 -13.25 13.74
CA THR A 55 -2.44 -13.95 13.06
C THR A 55 -3.81 -13.42 13.47
N GLU A 56 -4.06 -13.27 14.77
CA GLU A 56 -5.34 -12.76 15.30
C GLU A 56 -5.65 -11.35 14.79
N GLN A 57 -4.66 -10.46 14.77
CA GLN A 57 -4.82 -9.09 14.30
C GLN A 57 -5.12 -9.03 12.80
N VAL A 58 -4.49 -9.92 12.02
CA VAL A 58 -4.74 -10.03 10.57
C VAL A 58 -6.14 -10.60 10.31
N LEU A 59 -6.57 -11.62 11.07
CA LEU A 59 -7.92 -12.17 10.96
C LEU A 59 -8.99 -11.12 11.30
N GLU A 60 -8.81 -10.36 12.37
CA GLU A 60 -9.70 -9.25 12.73
C GLU A 60 -9.78 -8.21 11.60
N TYR A 61 -8.63 -7.83 11.03
CA TYR A 61 -8.57 -6.92 9.89
C TYR A 61 -9.32 -7.47 8.67
N LEU A 62 -9.14 -8.76 8.34
CA LEU A 62 -9.83 -9.41 7.22
C LEU A 62 -11.35 -9.46 7.43
N HIS A 63 -11.82 -9.71 8.66
CA HIS A 63 -13.24 -9.64 8.99
C HIS A 63 -13.81 -8.23 8.82
N LEU A 64 -13.06 -7.18 9.18
CA LEU A 64 -13.48 -5.81 8.90
C LEU A 64 -13.53 -5.54 7.39
N MET A 65 -12.52 -5.97 6.63
CA MET A 65 -12.53 -5.84 5.17
C MET A 65 -13.75 -6.53 4.55
N GLU A 66 -14.03 -7.78 4.93
CA GLU A 66 -15.18 -8.56 4.47
C GLU A 66 -16.50 -7.87 4.83
N LYS A 67 -16.62 -7.36 6.06
CA LYS A 67 -17.83 -6.67 6.51
C LYS A 67 -18.15 -5.40 5.72
N TYR A 68 -17.12 -4.67 5.28
CA TYR A 68 -17.28 -3.35 4.65
C TYR A 68 -17.12 -3.37 3.12
N ILE A 69 -16.63 -4.45 2.53
CA ILE A 69 -16.57 -4.58 1.08
C ILE A 69 -17.98 -4.75 0.51
N ASN A 70 -18.28 -4.04 -0.57
CA ASN A 70 -19.55 -4.16 -1.26
C ASN A 70 -19.34 -4.91 -2.58
N PRO A 71 -19.83 -6.16 -2.70
CA PRO A 71 -19.64 -6.97 -3.91
C PRO A 71 -20.17 -6.30 -5.19
N SER A 72 -21.22 -5.49 -5.11
CA SER A 72 -21.74 -4.75 -6.28
C SER A 72 -20.75 -3.72 -6.86
N LYS A 73 -19.71 -3.37 -6.11
CA LYS A 73 -18.65 -2.40 -6.48
C LYS A 73 -17.33 -3.07 -6.85
N TRP A 74 -17.24 -4.40 -6.86
CA TRP A 74 -16.01 -5.15 -7.16
C TRP A 74 -15.41 -4.87 -8.53
N ALA A 75 -16.23 -4.50 -9.52
CA ALA A 75 -15.72 -4.14 -10.85
C ALA A 75 -14.82 -2.88 -10.82
N SER A 76 -14.89 -2.06 -9.77
CA SER A 76 -13.99 -0.92 -9.58
C SER A 76 -12.65 -1.38 -9.01
N TRP A 77 -11.60 -1.25 -9.80
CA TRP A 77 -10.22 -1.58 -9.43
C TRP A 77 -9.74 -0.99 -8.09
N GLY A 78 -10.29 0.14 -7.65
CA GLY A 78 -9.89 0.79 -6.39
C GLY A 78 -10.85 0.60 -5.23
N HIS A 79 -11.84 -0.31 -5.35
CA HIS A 79 -12.82 -0.49 -4.29
C HIS A 79 -12.20 -1.10 -3.03
N ASP A 80 -11.43 -2.18 -3.18
CA ASP A 80 -10.65 -2.81 -2.11
C ASP A 80 -9.70 -1.82 -1.42
N GLN A 81 -9.01 -0.99 -2.21
CA GLN A 81 -8.11 0.05 -1.75
C GLN A 81 -8.87 1.13 -0.94
N SER A 82 -10.10 1.46 -1.34
CA SER A 82 -10.97 2.39 -0.61
C SER A 82 -11.48 1.79 0.71
N VAL A 83 -11.92 0.53 0.68
CA VAL A 83 -12.37 -0.21 1.88
C VAL A 83 -11.24 -0.36 2.88
N HIS A 84 -10.03 -0.67 2.42
CA HIS A 84 -8.83 -0.73 3.25
C HIS A 84 -8.57 0.58 3.99
N ASN A 85 -8.66 1.70 3.29
CA ASN A 85 -8.46 3.01 3.92
C ASN A 85 -9.59 3.35 4.88
N TYR A 86 -10.84 3.02 4.54
CA TYR A 86 -11.97 3.14 5.47
C TYR A 86 -11.72 2.36 6.76
N VAL A 87 -11.41 1.07 6.65
CA VAL A 87 -11.12 0.21 7.81
C VAL A 87 -9.95 0.76 8.63
N PHE A 88 -8.87 1.18 7.98
CA PHE A 88 -7.71 1.75 8.67
C PHE A 88 -8.08 3.00 9.50
N TYR A 89 -8.72 3.99 8.86
CA TYR A 89 -9.02 5.26 9.51
C TYR A 89 -10.15 5.18 10.54
N SER A 90 -11.05 4.20 10.41
CA SER A 90 -12.12 3.99 11.37
C SER A 90 -11.71 3.17 12.60
N PHE A 91 -10.78 2.22 12.46
CA PHE A 91 -10.50 1.24 13.53
C PHE A 91 -9.06 1.19 14.03
N TYR A 92 -8.07 1.49 13.19
CA TYR A 92 -6.65 1.30 13.52
C TYR A 92 -5.92 2.62 13.81
N TYR A 93 -6.39 3.74 13.28
CA TYR A 93 -5.82 5.05 13.58
C TYR A 93 -6.13 5.48 15.03
N PRO A 94 -5.16 5.94 15.86
CA PRO A 94 -3.76 6.20 15.55
C PRO A 94 -2.75 5.10 15.96
N LYS A 95 -3.19 3.91 16.39
CA LYS A 95 -2.32 2.86 16.95
C LYS A 95 -1.79 1.91 15.87
N TYR A 96 -0.72 2.29 15.18
CA TYR A 96 -0.13 1.47 14.11
C TYR A 96 1.40 1.64 13.98
N GLN A 97 2.03 0.65 13.33
CA GLN A 97 3.41 0.74 12.83
C GLN A 97 3.41 1.02 11.32
N ILE A 98 4.40 1.78 10.85
CA ILE A 98 4.43 2.32 9.48
C ILE A 98 5.68 1.83 8.75
N PHE A 99 5.51 1.48 7.47
CA PHE A 99 6.60 1.52 6.50
C PHE A 99 6.15 2.17 5.17
N CYS A 100 7.10 2.71 4.40
CA CYS A 100 6.83 3.54 3.22
C CYS A 100 6.83 2.72 1.92
N PHE A 101 5.92 3.06 1.01
CA PHE A 101 5.71 2.37 -0.26
C PHE A 101 6.80 2.67 -1.31
N LYS A 102 7.25 3.92 -1.43
CA LYS A 102 8.16 4.36 -2.48
C LYS A 102 9.54 4.68 -1.91
N ASP A 103 10.54 4.00 -2.42
CA ASP A 103 11.93 4.24 -2.05
C ASP A 103 12.75 4.43 -3.32
N LYS A 104 12.52 5.57 -3.98
CA LYS A 104 13.25 5.97 -5.18
C LYS A 104 14.52 6.67 -4.71
N ASN A 105 15.68 6.22 -5.19
CA ASN A 105 17.02 6.70 -4.85
C ASN A 105 17.55 6.35 -3.45
N TYR A 106 16.85 5.54 -2.67
CA TYR A 106 17.34 5.03 -1.38
C TYR A 106 17.72 3.55 -1.44
N LEU A 107 17.68 2.94 -2.62
CA LEU A 107 18.13 1.57 -2.83
C LEU A 107 19.30 1.51 -3.80
N PHE A 108 20.26 0.64 -3.50
CA PHE A 108 21.24 0.19 -4.48
C PHE A 108 21.21 -1.33 -4.59
N TYR A 109 21.56 -1.82 -5.78
CA TYR A 109 21.67 -3.25 -6.06
C TYR A 109 23.12 -3.71 -5.88
N ASP A 110 23.34 -4.62 -4.94
CA ASP A 110 24.61 -5.32 -4.74
C ASP A 110 24.66 -6.52 -5.68
N SER A 111 25.36 -6.36 -6.80
CA SER A 111 25.44 -7.37 -7.86
C SER A 111 26.25 -8.62 -7.45
N LYS A 112 27.10 -8.50 -6.43
CA LYS A 112 27.92 -9.59 -5.89
C LYS A 112 27.07 -10.51 -5.01
N ASN A 113 26.32 -9.93 -4.08
CA ASN A 113 25.46 -10.68 -3.16
C ASN A 113 24.04 -10.90 -3.68
N LYS A 114 23.74 -10.40 -4.89
CA LYS A 114 22.41 -10.43 -5.53
C LYS A 114 21.31 -9.86 -4.62
N SER A 115 21.62 -8.84 -3.84
CA SER A 115 20.74 -8.26 -2.82
C SER A 115 20.45 -6.79 -3.09
N LEU A 116 19.24 -6.32 -2.72
CA LEU A 116 18.93 -4.90 -2.63
C LEU A 116 19.26 -4.39 -1.22
N LYS A 117 19.86 -3.21 -1.12
CA LYS A 117 20.23 -2.59 0.16
C LYS A 117 19.75 -1.15 0.22
N ILE A 118 19.34 -0.71 1.41
CA ILE A 118 18.93 0.67 1.67
C ILE A 118 20.18 1.52 1.91
N ILE A 119 20.37 2.57 1.11
CA ILE A 119 21.50 3.51 1.20
C ILE A 119 21.57 4.11 2.60
N GLY A 120 22.77 4.11 3.18
CA GLY A 120 23.00 4.59 4.54
C GLY A 120 22.64 3.60 5.64
N THR A 121 22.24 2.37 5.30
CA THR A 121 22.00 1.28 6.25
C THR A 121 22.62 -0.03 5.76
N ASN A 122 22.76 -1.01 6.65
CA ASN A 122 23.10 -2.39 6.28
C ASN A 122 21.83 -3.25 6.05
N CYS A 123 20.65 -2.64 5.99
CA CYS A 123 19.39 -3.35 5.87
C CYS A 123 19.02 -3.57 4.40
N GLY A 124 18.58 -4.79 4.08
CA GLY A 124 17.85 -5.08 2.84
C GLY A 124 16.34 -5.01 3.08
N PRO A 125 15.54 -4.57 2.10
CA PRO A 125 14.09 -4.60 2.24
C PRO A 125 13.58 -6.05 2.24
N VAL A 126 12.76 -6.41 3.23
CA VAL A 126 12.16 -7.76 3.35
C VAL A 126 11.06 -7.99 2.31
N ALA A 127 10.31 -6.94 1.96
CA ALA A 127 9.28 -6.97 0.93
C ALA A 127 9.32 -5.68 0.10
N ARG A 128 9.04 -5.78 -1.20
CA ARG A 128 8.89 -4.65 -2.12
C ARG A 128 7.67 -4.86 -3.00
N HIS A 129 6.77 -3.89 -3.02
CA HIS A 129 5.63 -3.89 -3.91
C HIS A 129 5.91 -2.92 -5.07
N LYS A 130 6.28 -3.51 -6.22
CA LYS A 130 6.74 -2.89 -7.48
C LYS A 130 8.15 -2.26 -7.42
N ILE A 131 9.04 -2.72 -8.30
CA ILE A 131 10.40 -2.21 -8.47
C ILE A 131 10.47 -1.51 -9.83
N GLY A 132 10.56 -0.18 -9.81
CA GLY A 132 10.81 0.63 -11.01
C GLY A 132 12.31 0.92 -11.13
N LEU A 133 13.09 -0.05 -11.62
CA LEU A 133 14.50 0.15 -11.94
C LEU A 133 14.61 0.35 -13.45
N ASN A 134 15.13 1.50 -13.88
CA ASN A 134 15.56 1.66 -15.27
C ASN A 134 16.61 0.57 -15.56
N ASN A 135 16.38 -0.23 -16.59
CA ASN A 135 17.18 -1.39 -17.02
C ASN A 135 17.01 -2.70 -16.22
N PHE A 136 16.06 -2.81 -15.30
CA PHE A 136 15.72 -4.11 -14.70
C PHE A 136 14.64 -4.80 -15.53
N LYS A 137 15.06 -5.66 -16.47
CA LYS A 137 14.17 -6.63 -17.10
C LYS A 137 14.19 -7.90 -16.26
N MET A 138 13.10 -8.20 -15.56
CA MET A 138 12.89 -9.56 -15.06
C MET A 138 12.72 -10.46 -16.28
N ASN A 139 13.64 -11.40 -16.48
CA ASN A 139 13.50 -12.39 -17.54
C ASN A 139 12.47 -13.45 -17.07
N TRP A 140 11.20 -13.23 -17.39
CA TRP A 140 10.10 -14.13 -17.02
C TRP A 140 10.13 -15.48 -17.76
N SER A 141 10.97 -15.62 -18.79
CA SER A 141 11.05 -16.83 -19.63
C SER A 141 11.60 -18.08 -18.93
N SER A 142 12.14 -17.97 -17.71
CA SER A 142 12.60 -19.12 -16.93
C SER A 142 11.62 -19.57 -15.84
N LEU A 143 10.41 -18.99 -15.80
CA LEU A 143 9.37 -19.30 -14.80
C LEU A 143 8.08 -19.84 -15.44
N GLU A 144 8.14 -20.38 -16.67
CA GLU A 144 7.14 -21.35 -17.10
C GLU A 144 7.23 -22.57 -16.18
N GLN A 145 6.44 -22.49 -15.11
CA GLN A 145 6.14 -23.56 -14.20
C GLN A 145 5.58 -24.71 -15.04
N LYS A 146 6.33 -25.80 -15.07
CA LYS A 146 5.78 -27.12 -15.37
C LYS A 146 4.61 -27.35 -14.41
N PHE A 147 3.40 -27.30 -14.95
CA PHE A 147 2.23 -27.99 -14.42
C PHE A 147 1.88 -29.12 -15.38
#